data_AF-A0A9D6D9E8-F1
#
_entry.id   AF-A0A9D6D9E8-F1
#
_cell.length_a   1.000
_cell.length_b   1.000
_cell.length_c   1.000
_cell.angle_alpha   90.00
_cell.angle_beta   90.00
_cell.angle_gamma   90.00
#
_symmetry.space_group_name_H-M   'P 1'
#
loop_
_entity.id
_entity.type
_entity.pdbx_description
1 polymer ?
#
loop_
_entity_poly.entity_id
_entity_poly.type
_entity_poly.pdbx_seq_one_letter_code
_entity_poly.pdbx_strand_id
1 'polypeptide(L)'
;MDRASCSSVIEFLQQLQAAPITSRDFRDSFLRFSVASAEEVLSVSQQCGWIAINNHGVIHPTGRGLEILAITDYTIQLRKQLLDMISIYQPTWAKRIPNGRAEARSSFPKDAEQCFHEAGLLNDWDDVLIKWWDELAQVAKARKSSELLEIGRKAEKFSFEHELTRTGVKPKWQSLESNFSGYDILSRVSDSNETPLKIEVKGTTLPRKQAYFTITRNEWTTAQSSQYYCLHLWLLNGNPLDVIVVDRDDVAPHLPENKGKGSWETARIPFSSFQ
;
A
#
# COMPACT_ATOMS: atom_id res chain seq x y z
N MET A 1 11.62 10.43 -10.11
CA MET A 1 10.82 10.60 -11.33
C MET A 1 11.30 11.89 -11.94
N ASP A 2 12.08 11.78 -13.00
CA ASP A 2 12.71 12.93 -13.66
C ASP A 2 11.93 13.22 -14.96
N ARG A 3 11.64 14.49 -15.21
CA ARG A 3 11.08 15.01 -16.47
C ARG A 3 11.82 14.46 -17.69
N ALA A 4 13.14 14.29 -17.56
CA ALA A 4 13.96 13.75 -18.62
C ALA A 4 13.50 12.35 -19.07
N SER A 5 12.99 11.53 -18.17
CA SER A 5 12.57 10.17 -18.50
C SER A 5 11.27 10.11 -19.30
N CYS A 6 10.25 10.91 -19.02
CA CYS A 6 8.94 10.79 -19.70
C CYS A 6 9.00 11.14 -21.19
N SER A 7 9.64 12.27 -21.54
CA SER A 7 9.76 12.70 -22.94
C SER A 7 10.70 11.81 -23.75
N SER A 8 11.84 11.43 -23.16
CA SER A 8 12.80 10.52 -23.81
C SER A 8 12.17 9.16 -24.14
N VAL A 9 11.22 8.70 -23.33
CA VAL A 9 10.54 7.43 -23.57
C VAL A 9 9.54 7.49 -24.72
N ILE A 10 8.86 8.63 -24.95
CA ILE A 10 7.95 8.77 -26.10
C ILE A 10 8.75 8.70 -27.40
N GLU A 11 9.83 9.48 -27.50
CA GLU A 11 10.73 9.49 -28.65
C GLU A 11 11.31 8.09 -28.89
N PHE A 12 11.64 7.37 -27.83
CA PHE A 12 12.14 6.01 -27.90
C PHE A 12 11.08 5.04 -28.44
N LEU A 13 9.86 5.09 -27.93
CA LEU A 13 8.75 4.26 -28.41
C LEU A 13 8.42 4.55 -29.89
N GLN A 14 8.50 5.81 -30.32
CA GLN A 14 8.33 6.19 -31.74
C GLN A 14 9.45 5.62 -32.62
N GLN A 15 10.70 5.68 -32.15
CA GLN A 15 11.84 5.10 -32.87
C GLN A 15 11.68 3.59 -33.05
N LEU A 16 11.20 2.87 -32.02
CA LEU A 16 10.93 1.43 -32.10
C LEU A 16 9.89 1.06 -33.16
N GLN A 17 8.89 1.93 -33.40
CA GLN A 17 7.94 1.71 -34.48
C GLN A 17 8.56 1.93 -35.87
N ALA A 18 9.51 2.85 -35.98
CA ALA A 18 10.16 3.17 -37.25
C ALA A 18 11.24 2.14 -37.64
N ALA A 19 12.00 1.63 -36.67
CA ALA A 19 13.07 0.68 -36.90
C ALA A 19 13.27 -0.27 -35.70
N PRO A 20 13.28 -1.59 -35.93
CA PRO A 20 13.66 -2.56 -34.89
C PRO A 20 15.10 -2.30 -34.42
N ILE A 21 15.31 -2.31 -33.10
CA ILE A 21 16.64 -2.17 -32.49
C ILE A 21 16.78 -3.18 -31.36
N THR A 22 17.99 -3.71 -31.15
CA THR A 22 18.28 -4.55 -29.99
C THR A 22 18.59 -3.71 -28.77
N SER A 23 18.35 -4.25 -27.58
CA SER A 23 18.72 -3.58 -26.31
C SER A 23 20.22 -3.35 -26.17
N ARG A 24 21.05 -4.15 -26.86
CA ARG A 24 22.50 -3.93 -26.94
C ARG A 24 22.80 -2.76 -27.87
N ASP A 25 22.29 -2.80 -29.09
CA ASP A 25 22.56 -1.75 -30.09
C ASP A 25 22.05 -0.39 -29.62
N PHE A 26 20.91 -0.34 -28.90
CA PHE A 26 20.40 0.90 -28.33
C PHE A 26 21.36 1.49 -27.28
N ARG A 27 21.90 0.66 -26.37
CA ARG A 27 22.89 1.11 -25.36
C ARG A 27 24.20 1.54 -26.01
N ASP A 28 24.66 0.78 -27.01
CA ASP A 28 25.93 1.04 -27.69
C ASP A 28 25.85 2.28 -28.60
N SER A 29 24.67 2.56 -29.16
CA SER A 29 24.43 3.70 -30.05
C SER A 29 24.12 5.00 -29.30
N PHE A 30 23.60 4.92 -28.08
CA PHE A 30 23.13 6.08 -27.31
C PHE A 30 23.70 6.10 -25.89
N LEU A 31 24.71 6.94 -25.63
CA LEU A 31 25.14 7.26 -24.26
C LEU A 31 24.05 8.04 -23.50
N ARG A 32 23.30 8.88 -24.22
CA ARG A 32 22.07 9.55 -23.78
C ARG A 32 21.05 9.49 -24.90
N PHE A 33 19.79 9.30 -24.52
CA PHE A 33 18.67 9.39 -25.43
C PHE A 33 17.80 10.56 -24.99
N SER A 34 17.78 11.61 -25.82
CA SER A 34 17.28 12.94 -25.45
C SER A 34 17.99 13.47 -24.20
N VAL A 35 17.34 13.50 -23.05
CA VAL A 35 17.87 14.06 -21.79
C VAL A 35 18.16 13.01 -20.71
N ALA A 36 17.77 11.74 -20.92
CA ALA A 36 18.01 10.64 -20.00
C ALA A 36 19.10 9.67 -20.53
N SER A 37 19.68 8.84 -19.66
CA SER A 37 20.56 7.77 -20.14
C SER A 37 19.76 6.68 -20.85
N ALA A 38 20.37 6.00 -21.84
CA ALA A 38 19.71 4.89 -22.54
C ALA A 38 19.30 3.76 -21.57
N GLU A 39 20.10 3.53 -20.51
CA GLU A 39 19.77 2.54 -19.49
C GLU A 39 18.52 2.92 -18.70
N GLU A 40 18.40 4.19 -18.28
CA GLU A 40 17.19 4.66 -17.59
C GLU A 40 15.96 4.57 -18.48
N VAL A 41 16.06 4.96 -19.76
CA VAL A 41 14.96 4.87 -20.72
C VAL A 41 14.51 3.42 -20.90
N LEU A 42 15.43 2.49 -21.08
CA LEU A 42 15.11 1.06 -21.19
C LEU A 42 14.49 0.52 -19.91
N SER A 43 15.11 0.78 -18.76
CA SER A 43 14.66 0.29 -17.46
C SER A 43 13.26 0.80 -17.15
N VAL A 44 13.00 2.10 -17.34
CA VAL A 44 11.68 2.70 -17.09
C VAL A 44 10.64 2.12 -18.04
N SER A 45 10.96 2.05 -19.33
CA SER A 45 10.03 1.54 -20.33
C SER A 45 9.65 0.07 -20.09
N GLN A 46 10.61 -0.74 -19.66
CA GLN A 46 10.37 -2.15 -19.37
C GLN A 46 9.58 -2.34 -18.07
N GLN A 47 9.95 -1.62 -16.99
CA GLN A 47 9.28 -1.73 -15.69
C GLN A 47 7.84 -1.22 -15.73
N CYS A 48 7.57 -0.16 -16.52
CA CYS A 48 6.21 0.32 -16.76
C CYS A 48 5.44 -0.53 -17.80
N GLY A 49 6.07 -1.59 -18.33
CA GLY A 49 5.44 -2.52 -19.25
C GLY A 49 5.15 -1.92 -20.63
N TRP A 50 5.81 -0.84 -21.03
CA TRP A 50 5.63 -0.18 -22.33
C TRP A 50 6.40 -0.89 -23.45
N ILE A 51 7.49 -1.59 -23.11
CA ILE A 51 8.27 -2.42 -24.04
C ILE A 51 8.44 -3.84 -23.50
N ALA A 52 8.69 -4.77 -24.41
CA ALA A 52 9.17 -6.11 -24.11
C ALA A 52 10.43 -6.41 -24.94
N ILE A 53 11.33 -7.22 -24.38
CA ILE A 53 12.54 -7.69 -25.06
C ILE A 53 12.36 -9.18 -25.33
N ASN A 54 12.48 -9.60 -26.59
CA ASN A 54 12.34 -11.01 -26.96
C ASN A 54 13.63 -11.81 -26.71
N ASN A 55 13.60 -13.12 -26.98
CA ASN A 55 14.74 -14.02 -26.79
C ASN A 55 15.97 -13.67 -27.65
N HIS A 56 15.81 -12.84 -28.69
CA HIS A 56 16.90 -12.35 -29.54
C HIS A 56 17.40 -10.96 -29.12
N GLY A 57 16.91 -10.42 -27.99
CA GLY A 57 17.31 -9.11 -27.48
C GLY A 57 16.68 -7.93 -28.23
N VAL A 58 15.77 -8.18 -29.18
CA VAL A 58 15.07 -7.13 -29.95
C VAL A 58 13.96 -6.53 -29.08
N ILE A 59 13.88 -5.21 -29.06
CA ILE A 59 12.90 -4.44 -28.29
C ILE A 59 11.65 -4.22 -29.14
N HIS A 60 10.47 -4.43 -28.55
CA HIS A 60 9.18 -4.21 -29.20
C HIS A 60 8.24 -3.47 -28.24
N PRO A 61 7.39 -2.55 -28.74
CA PRO A 61 6.31 -1.97 -27.93
C PRO A 61 5.33 -3.06 -27.51
N THR A 62 4.87 -3.03 -26.26
CA THR A 62 3.74 -3.86 -25.80
C THR A 62 2.41 -3.24 -26.23
N GLY A 63 1.29 -3.92 -25.96
CA GLY A 63 -0.04 -3.31 -26.10
C GLY A 63 -0.15 -1.97 -25.33
N ARG A 64 0.42 -1.88 -24.12
CA ARG A 64 0.43 -0.64 -23.35
C ARG A 64 1.28 0.45 -23.99
N GLY A 65 2.46 0.09 -24.52
CA GLY A 65 3.31 1.03 -25.26
C GLY A 65 2.63 1.57 -26.51
N LEU A 66 1.94 0.70 -27.26
CA LEU A 66 1.16 1.10 -28.44
C LEU A 66 -0.03 2.00 -28.08
N GLU A 67 -0.73 1.72 -26.97
CA GLU A 67 -1.79 2.60 -26.48
C GLU A 67 -1.29 4.00 -26.14
N ILE A 68 -0.09 4.13 -25.57
CA ILE A 68 0.53 5.43 -25.26
C ILE A 68 0.88 6.15 -26.56
N LEU A 69 1.47 5.45 -27.53
CA LEU A 69 1.80 6.00 -28.84
C LEU A 69 0.58 6.42 -29.67
N ALA A 70 -0.56 5.77 -29.48
CA ALA A 70 -1.81 6.12 -30.16
C ALA A 70 -2.42 7.45 -29.69
N ILE A 71 -1.95 8.01 -28.56
CA ILE A 71 -2.42 9.29 -28.03
C ILE A 71 -1.68 10.42 -28.75
N THR A 72 -2.42 11.25 -29.47
CA THR A 72 -1.89 12.40 -30.21
C THR A 72 -1.65 13.62 -29.34
N ASP A 73 -2.44 13.78 -28.27
CA ASP A 73 -2.28 14.88 -27.32
C ASP A 73 -1.16 14.56 -26.32
N TYR A 74 -0.08 15.33 -26.40
CA TYR A 74 1.10 15.17 -25.53
C TYR A 74 0.76 15.25 -24.04
N THR A 75 -0.18 16.12 -23.66
CA THR A 75 -0.62 16.27 -22.26
C THR A 75 -1.30 15.00 -21.77
N ILE A 76 -2.21 14.44 -22.58
CA ILE A 76 -2.90 13.19 -22.24
C ILE A 76 -1.92 12.00 -22.21
N GLN A 77 -0.94 12.00 -23.12
CA GLN A 77 0.11 10.98 -23.17
C GLN A 77 0.96 11.01 -21.90
N LEU A 78 1.41 12.20 -21.47
CA LEU A 78 2.14 12.39 -20.21
C LEU A 78 1.30 11.96 -19.01
N ARG A 79 0.01 12.31 -18.95
CA ARG A 79 -0.89 11.88 -17.86
C ARG A 79 -0.92 10.36 -17.73
N LYS A 80 -0.95 9.63 -18.86
CA LYS A 80 -0.97 8.16 -18.88
C LYS A 80 0.36 7.57 -18.44
N GLN A 81 1.48 8.12 -18.90
CA GLN A 81 2.82 7.70 -18.47
C GLN A 81 3.06 7.98 -16.98
N LEU A 82 2.65 9.15 -16.48
CA LEU A 82 2.78 9.49 -15.06
C LEU A 82 1.96 8.54 -14.19
N LEU A 83 0.73 8.22 -14.58
CA LEU A 83 -0.08 7.23 -13.86
C LEU A 83 0.65 5.88 -13.77
N ASP A 84 1.18 5.38 -14.89
CA ASP A 84 1.93 4.11 -14.92
C ASP A 84 3.18 4.17 -14.05
N MET A 85 3.99 5.23 -14.17
CA MET A 85 5.22 5.38 -13.39
C MET A 85 4.96 5.56 -11.90
N ILE A 86 3.91 6.29 -11.50
CA ILE A 86 3.58 6.46 -10.08
C ILE A 86 3.05 5.15 -9.50
N SER A 87 2.24 4.40 -10.26
CA SER A 87 1.74 3.07 -9.88
C SER A 87 2.87 2.04 -9.79
N ILE A 88 3.79 2.14 -10.74
CA ILE A 88 5.20 1.74 -10.82
C ILE A 88 6.05 1.80 -9.56
N TYR A 89 6.74 2.94 -9.47
CA TYR A 89 7.80 3.29 -8.54
C TYR A 89 7.28 3.72 -7.18
N GLN A 90 6.02 4.15 -7.13
CA GLN A 90 5.30 4.47 -5.90
C GLN A 90 6.12 5.35 -4.95
N PRO A 91 6.53 6.54 -5.42
CA PRO A 91 7.39 7.44 -4.66
C PRO A 91 6.74 7.81 -3.33
N THR A 92 7.57 8.14 -2.33
CA THR A 92 7.11 8.39 -0.96
C THR A 92 6.01 9.45 -0.85
N TRP A 93 6.07 10.48 -1.70
CA TRP A 93 5.05 11.54 -1.78
C TRP A 93 3.69 11.05 -2.32
N ALA A 94 3.65 9.95 -3.07
CA ALA A 94 2.39 9.39 -3.60
C ALA A 94 1.43 8.93 -2.49
N LYS A 95 1.97 8.63 -1.30
CA LYS A 95 1.18 8.30 -0.10
C LYS A 95 0.24 9.43 0.36
N ARG A 96 0.47 10.67 -0.10
CA ARG A 96 -0.36 11.84 0.21
C ARG A 96 -1.50 12.07 -0.78
N ILE A 97 -1.47 11.43 -1.94
CA ILE A 97 -2.51 11.58 -2.99
C ILE A 97 -3.93 11.30 -2.47
N PRO A 98 -4.18 10.25 -1.65
CA PRO A 98 -5.51 10.00 -1.09
C PRO A 98 -6.10 11.13 -0.25
N ASN A 99 -5.26 12.06 0.23
CA ASN A 99 -5.68 13.20 1.05
C ASN A 99 -6.07 14.43 0.21
N GLY A 100 -5.93 14.36 -1.11
CA GLY A 100 -6.26 15.43 -2.05
C GLY A 100 -5.04 16.08 -2.70
N ARG A 101 -5.29 16.80 -3.80
CA ARG A 101 -4.26 17.40 -4.65
C ARG A 101 -3.35 18.39 -3.92
N ALA A 102 -3.90 19.24 -3.04
CA ALA A 102 -3.12 20.21 -2.28
C ALA A 102 -2.12 19.54 -1.34
N GLU A 103 -2.59 18.52 -0.60
CA GLU A 103 -1.76 17.72 0.31
C GLU A 103 -0.66 16.97 -0.45
N ALA A 104 -1.00 16.38 -1.60
CA ALA A 104 -0.03 15.71 -2.46
C ALA A 104 1.06 16.67 -2.95
N ARG A 105 0.64 17.82 -3.50
CA ARG A 105 1.53 18.83 -4.07
C ARG A 105 2.52 19.36 -3.05
N SER A 106 2.11 19.56 -1.79
CA SER A 106 2.99 20.03 -0.71
C SER A 106 4.22 19.14 -0.48
N SER A 107 4.15 17.87 -0.92
CA SER A 107 5.20 16.88 -0.75
C SER A 107 5.95 16.55 -2.05
N PHE A 108 5.65 17.24 -3.16
CA PHE A 108 6.29 16.95 -4.45
C PHE A 108 7.76 17.41 -4.46
N PRO A 109 8.69 16.56 -4.91
CA PRO A 109 9.98 17.04 -5.37
C PRO A 109 9.80 17.87 -6.65
N LYS A 110 10.71 18.82 -6.90
CA LYS A 110 10.63 19.78 -8.01
C LYS A 110 10.36 19.12 -9.37
N ASP A 111 11.04 18.02 -9.66
CA ASP A 111 10.91 17.33 -10.95
C ASP A 111 9.52 16.70 -11.10
N ALA A 112 8.95 16.17 -10.02
CA ALA A 112 7.59 15.63 -10.04
C ALA A 112 6.56 16.76 -10.20
N GLU A 113 6.72 17.87 -9.48
CA GLU A 113 5.82 19.03 -9.63
C GLU A 113 5.84 19.57 -11.07
N GLN A 114 7.03 19.65 -11.68
CA GLN A 114 7.18 20.06 -13.07
C GLN A 114 6.44 19.11 -14.03
N CYS A 115 6.62 17.78 -13.88
CA CYS A 115 5.89 16.82 -14.71
C CYS A 115 4.37 16.95 -14.57
N PHE A 116 3.87 17.20 -13.36
CA PHE A 116 2.45 17.41 -13.12
C PHE A 116 1.94 18.73 -13.73
N HIS A 117 2.75 19.79 -13.72
CA HIS A 117 2.41 21.03 -14.43
C HIS A 117 2.34 20.82 -15.95
N GLU A 118 3.32 20.13 -16.54
CA GLU A 118 3.36 19.86 -17.98
C GLU A 118 2.22 18.94 -18.45
N ALA A 119 1.84 17.99 -17.61
CA ALA A 119 0.67 17.14 -17.82
C ALA A 119 -0.66 17.87 -17.53
N GLY A 120 -0.64 19.17 -17.21
CA GLY A 120 -1.84 19.95 -16.89
C GLY A 120 -2.63 19.39 -15.70
N LEU A 121 -1.98 18.67 -14.78
CA LEU A 121 -2.61 18.01 -13.63
C LEU A 121 -2.84 18.95 -12.43
N LEU A 122 -2.27 20.16 -12.52
CA LEU A 122 -2.35 21.21 -11.51
C LEU A 122 -3.20 22.40 -11.97
N ASN A 123 -3.86 22.29 -13.13
CA ASN A 123 -4.75 23.30 -13.70
C ASN A 123 -6.08 23.37 -12.94
N ASP A 124 -6.99 24.24 -13.39
CA ASP A 124 -8.35 24.27 -12.87
C ASP A 124 -9.06 22.93 -13.04
N TRP A 125 -10.01 22.66 -12.16
CA TRP A 125 -10.72 21.39 -12.14
C TRP A 125 -11.63 21.23 -13.35
N ASP A 126 -11.53 20.06 -13.99
CA ASP A 126 -12.48 19.55 -14.97
C ASP A 126 -12.73 18.05 -14.70
N ASP A 127 -13.74 17.48 -15.35
CA ASP A 127 -14.12 16.07 -15.15
C ASP A 127 -12.99 15.08 -15.47
N VAL A 128 -12.13 15.42 -16.44
CA VAL A 128 -10.99 14.58 -16.84
C VAL A 128 -9.95 14.56 -15.74
N LEU A 129 -9.66 15.71 -15.15
CA LEU A 129 -8.69 15.88 -14.09
C LEU A 129 -9.17 15.25 -12.79
N ILE A 130 -10.45 15.43 -12.46
CA ILE A 130 -11.09 14.77 -11.32
C ILE A 130 -10.93 13.25 -11.46
N LYS A 131 -11.31 12.69 -12.61
CA LYS A 131 -11.21 11.24 -12.85
C LYS A 131 -9.77 10.73 -12.74
N TRP A 132 -8.81 11.46 -13.28
CA TRP A 132 -7.40 11.07 -13.21
C TRP A 132 -6.88 11.07 -11.76
N TRP A 133 -7.20 12.10 -10.97
CA TRP A 133 -6.81 12.16 -9.55
C TRP A 133 -7.51 11.07 -8.73
N ASP A 134 -8.78 10.75 -9.03
CA ASP A 134 -9.50 9.65 -8.40
C ASP A 134 -8.88 8.30 -8.70
N GLU A 135 -8.53 8.04 -9.96
CA GLU A 135 -7.85 6.80 -10.37
C GLU A 135 -6.51 6.64 -9.63
N LEU A 136 -5.69 7.70 -9.61
CA LEU A 136 -4.42 7.67 -8.91
C LEU A 136 -4.58 7.49 -7.39
N ALA A 137 -5.58 8.14 -6.79
CA ALA A 137 -5.89 7.98 -5.38
C ALA A 137 -6.36 6.56 -5.04
N GLN A 138 -7.13 5.91 -5.92
CA GLN A 138 -7.54 4.52 -5.75
C GLN A 138 -6.34 3.57 -5.76
N VAL A 139 -5.41 3.73 -6.70
CA VAL A 139 -4.16 2.94 -6.74
C VAL A 139 -3.37 3.12 -5.44
N ALA A 140 -3.17 4.35 -4.99
CA ALA A 140 -2.45 4.64 -3.75
C ALA A 140 -3.15 4.05 -2.50
N LYS A 141 -4.49 4.08 -2.45
CA LYS A 141 -5.29 3.49 -1.36
C LYS A 141 -5.21 1.96 -1.35
N ALA A 142 -5.36 1.32 -2.52
CA ALA A 142 -5.28 -0.13 -2.65
C ALA A 142 -3.94 -0.67 -2.11
N ARG A 143 -2.84 0.02 -2.43
CA ARG A 143 -1.52 -0.32 -1.89
C ARG A 143 -1.44 -0.16 -0.37
N LYS A 144 -1.87 0.99 0.17
CA LYS A 144 -1.87 1.19 1.63
C LYS A 144 -2.67 0.11 2.35
N SER A 145 -3.79 -0.32 1.77
CA SER A 145 -4.58 -1.43 2.27
C SER A 145 -3.78 -2.74 2.27
N SER A 146 -3.06 -3.04 1.18
CA SER A 146 -2.20 -4.22 1.09
C SER A 146 -1.05 -4.23 2.10
N GLU A 147 -0.38 -3.08 2.32
CA GLU A 147 0.69 -2.96 3.34
C GLU A 147 0.13 -3.21 4.75
N LEU A 148 -1.03 -2.66 5.07
CA LEU A 148 -1.70 -2.88 6.36
C LEU A 148 -2.13 -4.34 6.54
N LEU A 149 -2.61 -4.99 5.47
CA LEU A 149 -2.95 -6.40 5.49
C LEU A 149 -1.73 -7.27 5.78
N GLU A 150 -0.58 -7.00 5.15
CA GLU A 150 0.66 -7.73 5.41
C GLU A 150 1.12 -7.59 6.87
N ILE A 151 1.07 -6.37 7.42
CA ILE A 151 1.35 -6.11 8.84
C ILE A 151 0.42 -6.92 9.74
N GLY A 152 -0.88 -6.92 9.43
CA GLY A 152 -1.90 -7.71 10.14
C GLY A 152 -1.58 -9.20 10.12
N ARG A 153 -1.37 -9.78 8.92
CA ARG A 153 -1.03 -11.21 8.75
C ARG A 153 0.24 -11.60 9.49
N LYS A 154 1.25 -10.73 9.50
CA LYS A 154 2.49 -10.95 10.23
C LYS A 154 2.25 -11.00 11.75
N ALA A 155 1.46 -10.07 12.29
CA ALA A 155 1.12 -10.06 13.71
C ALA A 155 0.26 -11.28 14.11
N GLU A 156 -0.74 -11.64 13.31
CA GLU A 156 -1.56 -12.84 13.53
C GLU A 156 -0.71 -14.12 13.57
N LYS A 157 0.27 -14.24 12.66
CA LYS A 157 1.22 -15.35 12.65
C LYS A 157 2.00 -15.44 13.97
N PHE A 158 2.50 -14.31 14.48
CA PHE A 158 3.22 -14.30 15.74
C PHE A 158 2.32 -14.63 16.94
N SER A 159 1.06 -14.15 16.95
CA SER A 159 0.08 -14.59 17.95
C SER A 159 -0.18 -16.09 17.89
N PHE A 160 -0.29 -16.65 16.69
CA PHE A 160 -0.46 -18.09 16.50
C PHE A 160 0.70 -18.89 17.10
N GLU A 161 1.95 -18.48 16.82
CA GLU A 161 3.16 -19.12 17.34
C GLU A 161 3.32 -18.94 18.86
N HIS A 162 2.99 -17.75 19.37
CA HIS A 162 2.97 -17.44 20.80
C HIS A 162 2.00 -18.37 21.54
N GLU A 163 0.78 -18.51 21.03
CA GLU A 163 -0.26 -19.33 21.66
C GLU A 163 0.04 -20.83 21.57
N LEU A 164 0.61 -21.30 20.46
CA LEU A 164 1.11 -22.67 20.34
C LEU A 164 2.19 -22.95 21.41
N THR A 165 3.09 -22.00 21.64
CA THR A 165 4.14 -22.14 22.65
C THR A 165 3.55 -22.10 24.07
N ARG A 166 2.63 -21.16 24.33
CA ARG A 166 2.01 -20.95 25.65
C ARG A 166 1.14 -22.12 26.10
N THR A 167 0.44 -22.76 25.17
CA THR A 167 -0.57 -23.80 25.50
C THR A 167 -0.14 -25.21 25.10
N GLY A 168 0.92 -25.35 24.29
CA GLY A 168 1.34 -26.62 23.71
C GLY A 168 0.39 -27.17 22.63
N VAL A 169 -0.71 -26.46 22.32
CA VAL A 169 -1.72 -26.90 21.35
C VAL A 169 -1.87 -25.88 20.24
N LYS A 170 -2.01 -26.39 19.01
CA LYS A 170 -2.18 -25.57 17.81
C LYS A 170 -3.49 -24.78 17.88
N PRO A 171 -3.46 -23.43 17.92
CA PRO A 171 -4.67 -22.62 17.88
C PRO A 171 -5.30 -22.63 16.47
N LYS A 172 -6.51 -22.08 16.32
CA LYS A 172 -7.15 -21.89 15.01
C LYS A 172 -6.96 -20.45 14.55
N TRP A 173 -6.62 -20.27 13.28
CA TRP A 173 -6.46 -18.96 12.65
C TRP A 173 -7.78 -18.53 12.01
N GLN A 174 -8.64 -17.90 12.80
CA GLN A 174 -10.03 -17.59 12.44
C GLN A 174 -10.15 -16.49 11.37
N SER A 175 -9.26 -15.48 11.35
CA SER A 175 -9.32 -14.39 10.36
C SER A 175 -8.94 -14.80 8.93
N LEU A 176 -8.44 -16.02 8.72
CA LEU A 176 -8.31 -16.61 7.38
C LEU A 176 -9.63 -17.23 6.91
N GLU A 177 -10.48 -17.66 7.84
CA GLU A 177 -11.74 -18.34 7.58
C GLU A 177 -12.92 -17.34 7.48
N SER A 178 -12.98 -16.35 8.39
CA SER A 178 -14.07 -15.37 8.41
C SER A 178 -13.72 -14.08 9.13
N ASN A 179 -13.90 -12.95 8.42
CA ASN A 179 -13.79 -11.61 9.00
C ASN A 179 -15.02 -11.22 9.85
N PHE A 180 -16.09 -12.02 9.84
CA PHE A 180 -17.30 -11.73 10.63
C PHE A 180 -17.19 -12.20 12.08
N SER A 181 -16.18 -13.00 12.42
CA SER A 181 -16.04 -13.61 13.74
C SER A 181 -15.73 -12.61 14.85
N GLY A 182 -15.13 -11.46 14.53
CA GLY A 182 -14.75 -10.42 15.50
C GLY A 182 -13.59 -10.81 16.43
N TYR A 183 -12.77 -11.76 15.99
CA TYR A 183 -11.50 -12.17 16.58
C TYR A 183 -10.66 -12.89 15.51
N ASP A 184 -9.34 -12.92 15.67
CA ASP A 184 -8.41 -13.46 14.67
C ASP A 184 -7.91 -14.86 14.99
N ILE A 185 -7.69 -15.17 16.27
CA ILE A 185 -7.17 -16.47 16.72
C ILE A 185 -8.12 -17.08 17.77
N LEU A 186 -8.43 -18.37 17.63
CA LEU A 186 -9.08 -19.15 18.68
C LEU A 186 -8.04 -20.05 19.37
N SER A 187 -7.80 -19.78 20.64
CA SER A 187 -6.91 -20.54 21.51
C SER A 187 -7.67 -21.13 22.70
N ARG A 188 -6.94 -21.57 23.72
CA ARG A 188 -7.45 -22.05 25.01
C ARG A 188 -6.89 -21.21 26.16
N VAL A 189 -7.61 -21.14 27.27
CA VAL A 189 -7.19 -20.34 28.44
C VAL A 189 -5.81 -20.75 28.94
N SER A 190 -5.51 -22.05 29.01
CA SER A 190 -4.17 -22.57 29.36
C SER A 190 -3.96 -23.98 28.82
N ASP A 191 -2.77 -24.55 29.03
CA ASP A 191 -2.45 -25.95 28.71
C ASP A 191 -3.40 -26.97 29.38
N SER A 192 -3.93 -26.63 30.55
CA SER A 192 -4.79 -27.46 31.39
C SER A 192 -6.27 -27.02 31.38
N ASN A 193 -6.57 -25.85 30.80
CA ASN A 193 -7.94 -25.34 30.67
C ASN A 193 -8.29 -25.13 29.19
N GLU A 194 -9.10 -26.06 28.67
CA GLU A 194 -9.53 -26.08 27.27
C GLU A 194 -10.63 -25.06 26.93
N THR A 195 -11.07 -24.25 27.89
CA THR A 195 -12.10 -23.23 27.62
C THR A 195 -11.60 -22.31 26.51
N PRO A 196 -12.42 -22.01 25.48
CA PRO A 196 -12.00 -21.20 24.36
C PRO A 196 -11.60 -19.79 24.78
N LEU A 197 -10.42 -19.36 24.35
CA LEU A 197 -9.93 -17.99 24.44
C LEU A 197 -9.96 -17.39 23.03
N LYS A 198 -10.76 -16.34 22.83
CA LYS A 198 -10.76 -15.58 21.57
C LYS A 198 -9.73 -14.46 21.65
N ILE A 199 -8.96 -14.28 20.58
CA ILE A 199 -7.86 -13.32 20.57
C ILE A 199 -8.01 -12.46 19.32
N GLU A 200 -8.07 -11.16 19.53
CA GLU A 200 -7.97 -10.14 18.49
C GLU A 200 -6.52 -9.67 18.39
N VAL A 201 -5.98 -9.51 17.19
CA VAL A 201 -4.56 -9.26 16.98
C VAL A 201 -4.36 -7.94 16.26
N LYS A 202 -3.57 -7.04 16.86
CA LYS A 202 -3.23 -5.74 16.25
C LYS A 202 -1.71 -5.61 16.14
N GLY A 203 -1.24 -5.38 14.92
CA GLY A 203 0.19 -5.21 14.62
C GLY A 203 0.57 -3.79 14.23
N THR A 204 1.80 -3.39 14.55
CA THR A 204 2.36 -2.13 14.06
C THR A 204 3.86 -2.22 13.82
N THR A 205 4.36 -1.46 12.84
CA THR A 205 5.80 -1.25 12.60
C THR A 205 6.29 0.09 13.15
N LEU A 206 5.39 0.91 13.71
CA LEU A 206 5.74 2.19 14.31
C LEU A 206 6.30 2.00 15.72
N PRO A 207 7.18 2.91 16.20
CA PRO A 207 7.59 2.90 17.60
C PRO A 207 6.38 3.03 18.53
N ARG A 208 6.41 2.35 19.68
CA ARG A 208 5.28 2.28 20.64
C ARG A 208 4.62 3.64 20.93
N LYS A 209 5.43 4.69 21.14
CA LYS A 209 4.97 6.06 21.44
C LYS A 209 4.17 6.72 20.32
N GLN A 210 4.31 6.23 19.09
CA GLN A 210 3.63 6.74 17.89
C GLN A 210 2.56 5.77 17.36
N ALA A 211 2.51 4.55 17.91
CA ALA A 211 1.65 3.51 17.44
C ALA A 211 0.25 3.61 18.05
N TYR A 212 -0.75 3.28 17.22
CA TYR A 212 -2.14 3.19 17.61
C TYR A 212 -2.75 1.95 16.96
N PHE A 213 -3.74 1.36 17.60
CA PHE A 213 -4.60 0.36 16.99
C PHE A 213 -6.04 0.87 16.92
N THR A 214 -6.84 0.19 16.12
CA THR A 214 -8.27 0.45 15.97
C THR A 214 -9.04 -0.74 16.49
N ILE A 215 -10.04 -0.50 17.32
CA ILE A 215 -11.07 -1.48 17.68
C ILE A 215 -12.34 -1.14 16.92
N THR A 216 -12.93 -2.14 16.26
CA THR A 216 -14.22 -2.00 15.60
C THR A 216 -15.37 -2.32 16.54
N ARG A 217 -16.58 -1.84 16.21
CA ARG A 217 -17.79 -2.17 16.95
C ARG A 217 -18.02 -3.68 17.03
N ASN A 218 -17.78 -4.38 15.92
CA ASN A 218 -17.98 -5.83 15.84
C ASN A 218 -17.04 -6.57 16.79
N GLU A 219 -15.74 -6.25 16.75
CA GLU A 219 -14.73 -6.80 17.67
C GLU A 219 -15.13 -6.59 19.13
N TRP A 220 -15.54 -5.37 19.49
CA TRP A 220 -15.95 -5.07 20.86
C TRP A 220 -17.22 -5.83 21.29
N THR A 221 -18.19 -5.96 20.39
CA THR A 221 -19.42 -6.74 20.66
C THR A 221 -19.09 -8.21 20.89
N THR A 222 -18.14 -8.76 20.14
CA THR A 222 -17.60 -10.11 20.36
C THR A 222 -16.86 -10.20 21.70
N ALA A 223 -16.05 -9.21 22.07
CA ALA A 223 -15.35 -9.18 23.36
C ALA A 223 -16.31 -9.20 24.56
N GLN A 224 -17.39 -8.41 24.49
CA GLN A 224 -18.40 -8.32 25.54
C GLN A 224 -19.19 -9.61 25.73
N SER A 225 -19.47 -10.34 24.64
CA SER A 225 -20.24 -11.59 24.67
C SER A 225 -19.40 -12.84 24.94
N SER A 226 -18.07 -12.70 24.96
CA SER A 226 -17.15 -13.83 25.12
C SER A 226 -16.73 -13.99 26.58
N GLN A 227 -16.62 -15.23 27.06
CA GLN A 227 -16.17 -15.48 28.43
C GLN A 227 -14.70 -15.07 28.62
N TYR A 228 -13.85 -15.47 27.69
CA TYR A 228 -12.43 -15.11 27.64
C TYR A 228 -12.11 -14.46 26.29
N TYR A 229 -11.62 -13.23 26.35
CA TYR A 229 -11.24 -12.44 25.20
C TYR A 229 -10.07 -11.53 25.55
N CYS A 230 -9.00 -11.55 24.76
CA CYS A 230 -7.90 -10.61 24.92
C CYS A 230 -7.45 -10.07 23.56
N LEU A 231 -6.63 -9.03 23.61
CA LEU A 231 -5.95 -8.48 22.47
C LEU A 231 -4.47 -8.83 22.56
N HIS A 232 -3.88 -9.23 21.44
CA HIS A 232 -2.43 -9.30 21.28
C HIS A 232 -1.97 -8.08 20.47
N LEU A 233 -1.21 -7.20 21.11
CA LEU A 233 -0.65 -6.02 20.47
C LEU A 233 0.84 -6.24 20.16
N TRP A 234 1.20 -6.28 18.88
CA TRP A 234 2.56 -6.58 18.42
C TRP A 234 3.31 -5.34 17.93
N LEU A 235 4.50 -5.13 18.49
CA LEU A 235 5.49 -4.16 18.00
C LEU A 235 6.47 -4.85 17.05
N LEU A 236 6.17 -4.84 15.75
CA LEU A 236 6.88 -5.59 14.72
C LEU A 236 8.24 -5.00 14.31
N ASN A 237 8.63 -3.86 14.90
CA ASN A 237 9.92 -3.21 14.73
C ASN A 237 10.90 -3.50 15.87
N GLY A 238 10.47 -4.19 16.94
CA GLY A 238 11.31 -4.54 18.07
C GLY A 238 12.22 -5.75 17.82
N ASN A 239 13.29 -5.86 18.59
CA ASN A 239 14.11 -7.06 18.71
C ASN A 239 14.57 -7.24 20.18
N PRO A 240 14.13 -8.28 20.91
CA PRO A 240 13.16 -9.29 20.47
C PRO A 240 11.80 -8.68 20.16
N LEU A 241 11.00 -9.39 19.35
CA LEU A 241 9.60 -9.04 19.15
C LEU A 241 8.86 -9.24 20.46
N ASP A 242 8.05 -8.25 20.83
CA ASP A 242 7.33 -8.23 22.09
C ASP A 242 5.82 -8.13 21.83
N VAL A 243 5.05 -8.84 22.66
CA VAL A 243 3.59 -8.86 22.61
C VAL A 243 3.04 -8.32 23.93
N ILE A 244 2.15 -7.35 23.82
CA ILE A 244 1.39 -6.84 24.96
C ILE A 244 0.04 -7.55 24.91
N VAL A 245 -0.24 -8.36 25.91
CA VAL A 245 -1.54 -9.03 26.06
C VAL A 245 -2.43 -8.14 26.91
N VAL A 246 -3.56 -7.71 26.34
CA VAL A 246 -4.48 -6.75 26.97
C VAL A 246 -5.84 -7.41 27.15
N ASP A 247 -6.39 -7.38 28.35
CA ASP A 247 -7.72 -7.91 28.60
C ASP A 247 -8.80 -6.90 28.18
N ARG A 248 -10.02 -7.36 27.95
CA ARG A 248 -11.13 -6.47 27.54
C ARG A 248 -11.39 -5.37 28.56
N ASP A 249 -11.17 -5.66 29.84
CA ASP A 249 -11.46 -4.75 30.94
C ASP A 249 -10.46 -3.57 30.96
N ASP A 250 -9.24 -3.78 30.46
CA ASP A 250 -8.26 -2.72 30.25
C ASP A 250 -8.61 -1.84 29.04
N VAL A 251 -9.26 -2.41 28.01
CA VAL A 251 -9.66 -1.68 26.79
C VAL A 251 -10.93 -0.85 27.02
N ALA A 252 -11.88 -1.35 27.82
CA ALA A 252 -13.19 -0.74 28.07
C ALA A 252 -13.13 0.78 28.39
N PRO A 253 -12.25 1.27 29.28
CA PRO A 253 -12.15 2.69 29.62
C PRO A 253 -11.78 3.62 28.46
N HIS A 254 -11.25 3.07 27.37
CA HIS A 254 -10.80 3.84 26.19
C HIS A 254 -11.86 3.91 25.08
N LEU A 255 -13.00 3.23 25.23
CA LEU A 255 -14.02 3.17 24.19
C LEU A 255 -15.06 4.28 24.34
N PRO A 256 -15.53 4.85 23.22
CA PRO A 256 -16.57 5.87 23.25
C PRO A 256 -17.93 5.27 23.63
N GLU A 257 -18.83 6.13 24.09
CA GLU A 257 -20.23 5.79 24.30
C GLU A 257 -21.10 6.34 23.16
N ASN A 258 -22.17 5.62 22.83
CA ASN A 258 -23.15 6.11 21.87
C ASN A 258 -23.97 7.25 22.49
N LYS A 259 -24.32 8.26 21.69
CA LYS A 259 -25.12 9.40 22.13
C LYS A 259 -26.25 9.68 21.15
N GLY A 260 -27.47 9.85 21.68
CA GLY A 260 -28.67 10.09 20.88
C GLY A 260 -28.92 8.94 19.89
N LYS A 261 -29.04 9.28 18.60
CA LYS A 261 -29.20 8.30 17.51
C LYS A 261 -27.87 7.90 16.85
N GLY A 262 -26.74 8.42 17.33
CA GLY A 262 -25.42 8.12 16.77
C GLY A 262 -24.81 6.87 17.38
N SER A 263 -24.15 6.05 16.55
CA SER A 263 -23.32 4.93 16.96
C SER A 263 -21.85 5.20 16.60
N TRP A 264 -20.93 4.72 17.44
CA TRP A 264 -19.53 4.62 17.05
C TRP A 264 -19.28 3.31 16.30
N GLU A 265 -18.45 3.37 15.25
CA GLU A 265 -18.04 2.21 14.44
C GLU A 265 -16.61 1.77 14.75
N THR A 266 -15.72 2.73 15.02
CA THR A 266 -14.32 2.47 15.37
C THR A 266 -13.84 3.38 16.49
N ALA A 267 -12.90 2.88 17.27
CA ALA A 267 -12.16 3.64 18.28
C ALA A 267 -10.65 3.45 18.07
N ARG A 268 -9.89 4.54 18.13
CA ARG A 268 -8.43 4.53 17.96
C ARG A 268 -7.74 4.71 19.31
N ILE A 269 -6.92 3.74 19.70
CA ILE A 269 -6.29 3.69 21.04
C ILE A 269 -4.77 3.64 20.88
N PRO A 270 -3.99 4.45 21.63
CA PRO A 270 -2.53 4.37 21.62
C PRO A 270 -2.03 3.03 22.19
N PHE A 271 -0.96 2.47 21.60
CA PHE A 271 -0.26 1.32 22.20
C PHE A 271 0.36 1.67 23.57
N SER A 272 0.70 2.94 23.78
CA SER A 272 1.27 3.43 25.05
C SER A 272 0.28 3.44 26.22
N SER A 273 -1.01 3.17 25.99
CA SER A 273 -2.01 3.11 27.07
C SER A 273 -1.90 1.85 27.93
N PHE A 274 -1.27 0.80 27.39
CA PHE A 274 -1.12 -0.50 28.06
C PHE A 274 0.34 -0.67 28.53
N GLN A 275 0.63 -1.66 29.36
CA GLN A 275 2.00 -2.00 29.81
C GLN A 275 2.47 -3.25 29.10
#